data_AF-A0A7V9VLH2-F1
#
_entry.id   AF-A0A7V9VLH2-F1
#
_cell.length_a   1.000
_cell.length_b   1.000
_cell.length_c   1.000
_cell.angle_alpha   90.00
_cell.angle_beta   90.00
_cell.angle_gamma   90.00
#
_symmetry.space_group_name_H-M   'P 1'
#
loop_
_entity.id
_entity.type
_entity.pdbx_description
1 polymer ?
#
loop_
_entity_poly.entity_id
_entity_poly.type
_entity_poly.pdbx_seq_one_letter_code
_entity_poly.pdbx_strand_id
1 'polypeptide(L)'
;MLLETLPLALGAAVSPIVLAITVAMLTGPGRTRRALAFLAGEAVPLLALAGLILLFGGGVSLKVSPAALTALDLVFAGILLAVGLRALSRALRKVPAKPPSTDDSHANVAPRRAFAIGVGSMTTNFTSLLLYLPALKLIAAADLTTADELIAAALVIVFVLSTVWLPLSLTRIAPTTADAALSRIAATFQRNERRVTIVLGLGFGLYLLVRGLNGL
;
A
#
# COMPACT_ATOMS: atom_id res chain seq x y z
N MET A 1 -17.34 6.93 7.00
CA MET A 1 -16.50 7.01 5.77
C MET A 1 -15.02 7.31 6.04
N LEU A 2 -14.57 8.56 6.18
CA LEU A 2 -13.12 8.87 6.28
C LEU A 2 -12.42 8.15 7.45
N LEU A 3 -13.09 8.04 8.59
CA LEU A 3 -12.58 7.32 9.76
C LEU A 3 -12.52 5.79 9.56
N GLU A 4 -13.33 5.24 8.65
CA GLU A 4 -13.34 3.81 8.29
C GLU A 4 -12.33 3.49 7.18
N THR A 5 -12.09 4.43 6.27
CA THR A 5 -11.07 4.29 5.22
C THR A 5 -9.66 4.49 5.76
N LEU A 6 -9.50 5.26 6.83
CA LEU A 6 -8.19 5.61 7.37
C LEU A 6 -7.39 4.39 7.85
N PRO A 7 -7.94 3.44 8.65
CA PRO A 7 -7.23 2.22 9.02
C PRO A 7 -6.75 1.42 7.81
N LEU A 8 -7.59 1.29 6.77
CA LEU A 8 -7.27 0.58 5.53
C LEU A 8 -6.15 1.29 4.76
N ALA A 9 -6.22 2.61 4.63
CA ALA A 9 -5.20 3.42 3.96
C ALA A 9 -3.86 3.37 4.70
N LEU A 10 -3.88 3.45 6.04
CA LEU A 10 -2.70 3.32 6.88
C LEU A 10 -2.11 1.92 6.79
N GLY A 11 -2.94 0.87 6.84
CA GLY A 11 -2.52 -0.51 6.63
C GLY A 11 -1.89 -0.72 5.26
N ALA A 12 -2.47 -0.11 4.22
CA ALA A 12 -1.94 -0.14 2.86
C ALA A 12 -0.60 0.60 2.74
N ALA A 13 -0.37 1.64 3.55
CA ALA A 13 0.93 2.30 3.60
C ALA A 13 2.02 1.39 4.19
N VAL A 14 1.69 0.47 5.11
CA VAL A 14 2.68 -0.40 5.76
C VAL A 14 3.23 -1.45 4.78
N SER A 15 4.28 -1.09 4.06
CA SER A 15 4.98 -1.96 3.11
C SER A 15 6.49 -1.99 3.36
N PRO A 16 7.01 -3.06 3.99
CA PRO A 16 8.44 -3.22 4.26
C PRO A 16 9.32 -3.15 3.01
N ILE A 17 8.84 -3.71 1.89
CA ILE A 17 9.58 -3.74 0.63
C ILE A 17 9.63 -2.34 0.01
N VAL A 18 8.50 -1.64 -0.05
CA VAL A 18 8.46 -0.26 -0.59
C VAL A 18 9.31 0.67 0.27
N LEU A 19 9.25 0.55 1.61
CA LEU A 19 10.09 1.34 2.50
C LEU A 19 11.58 1.10 2.23
N ALA A 20 11.99 -0.16 2.06
CA ALA A 20 13.37 -0.49 1.73
C ALA A 20 13.83 0.10 0.40
N ILE A 21 13.01 -0.01 -0.64
CA ILE A 21 13.29 0.59 -1.95
C ILE A 21 13.38 2.11 -1.81
N THR A 22 12.46 2.75 -1.09
CA THR A 22 12.48 4.19 -0.83
C THR A 22 13.81 4.62 -0.19
N VAL A 23 14.24 3.93 0.87
CA VAL A 23 15.52 4.23 1.53
C VAL A 23 16.69 4.08 0.56
N ALA A 24 16.69 3.01 -0.24
CA ALA A 24 17.72 2.81 -1.27
C ALA A 24 17.71 3.95 -2.32
N MET A 25 16.53 4.42 -2.74
CA MET A 25 16.37 5.55 -3.67
C MET A 25 16.83 6.89 -3.07
N LEU A 26 16.92 6.99 -1.74
CA LEU A 26 17.34 8.19 -1.01
C LEU A 26 18.85 8.25 -0.73
N THR A 27 19.65 7.33 -1.27
CA THR A 27 21.13 7.30 -1.05
C THR A 27 21.92 7.91 -2.22
N GLY A 28 23.08 8.53 -1.98
CA GLY A 28 23.96 9.00 -3.07
C GLY A 28 23.46 10.21 -3.89
N PRO A 29 24.17 10.57 -4.98
CA PRO A 29 23.87 11.77 -5.76
C PRO A 29 22.55 11.64 -6.54
N GLY A 30 21.82 12.74 -6.69
CA GLY A 30 20.54 12.77 -7.42
C GLY A 30 19.36 12.08 -6.71
N ARG A 31 19.52 11.69 -5.43
CA ARG A 31 18.50 11.01 -4.60
C ARG A 31 17.10 11.60 -4.69
N THR A 32 16.97 12.92 -4.70
CA THR A 32 15.68 13.61 -4.76
C THR A 32 14.91 13.33 -6.05
N ARG A 33 15.57 13.43 -7.21
CA ARG A 33 14.93 13.20 -8.51
C ARG A 33 14.52 11.74 -8.67
N ARG A 34 15.37 10.84 -8.18
CA ARG A 34 15.11 9.40 -8.21
C ARG A 34 13.95 9.00 -7.31
N ALA A 35 13.90 9.49 -6.07
CA ALA A 35 12.80 9.24 -5.15
C ALA A 35 11.48 9.85 -5.62
N LEU A 36 11.49 11.03 -6.23
CA LEU A 36 10.30 11.61 -6.87
C LEU A 36 9.82 10.78 -8.05
N ALA A 37 10.73 10.28 -8.89
CA ALA A 37 10.37 9.41 -10.00
C ALA A 37 9.77 8.08 -9.50
N PHE A 38 10.34 7.49 -8.45
CA PHE A 38 9.80 6.32 -7.77
C PHE A 38 8.39 6.57 -7.19
N LEU A 39 8.22 7.67 -6.46
CA LEU A 39 6.92 8.11 -5.93
C LEU A 39 5.86 8.26 -7.04
N ALA A 40 6.23 8.90 -8.16
CA ALA A 40 5.36 9.04 -9.31
C ALA A 40 5.01 7.68 -9.93
N GLY A 41 5.97 6.75 -9.98
CA GLY A 41 5.74 5.37 -10.43
C GLY A 41 4.76 4.62 -9.54
N GLU A 42 4.92 4.68 -8.21
CA GLU A 42 4.01 4.07 -7.23
C GLU A 42 2.58 4.64 -7.32
N ALA A 43 2.44 5.92 -7.64
CA ALA A 43 1.14 6.55 -7.80
C ALA A 43 0.35 6.03 -9.02
N VAL A 44 1.03 5.57 -10.08
CA VAL A 44 0.36 5.18 -11.34
C VAL A 44 -0.62 4.02 -11.16
N PRO A 45 -0.25 2.86 -10.56
CA PRO A 45 -1.21 1.78 -10.34
C PRO A 45 -2.37 2.18 -9.43
N LEU A 46 -2.11 3.01 -8.41
CA LEU A 46 -3.15 3.50 -7.49
C LEU A 46 -4.15 4.39 -8.23
N LEU A 47 -3.65 5.36 -9.00
CA LEU A 47 -4.48 6.26 -9.80
C LEU A 47 -5.26 5.51 -10.88
N ALA A 48 -4.65 4.53 -11.54
CA ALA A 48 -5.34 3.71 -12.54
C ALA A 48 -6.49 2.92 -11.90
N LEU A 49 -6.29 2.37 -10.71
CA LEU A 49 -7.31 1.60 -10.00
C LEU A 49 -8.41 2.50 -9.43
N ALA A 50 -8.07 3.66 -8.87
CA ALA A 50 -9.03 4.68 -8.47
C ALA A 50 -9.85 5.13 -9.68
N GLY A 51 -9.20 5.52 -10.77
CA GLY A 51 -9.88 5.93 -12.01
C GLY A 51 -10.83 4.84 -12.51
N LEU A 52 -10.40 3.58 -12.53
CA LEU A 52 -11.26 2.46 -12.93
C LEU A 52 -12.47 2.34 -12.00
N ILE A 53 -12.29 2.40 -10.68
CA ILE A 53 -13.40 2.25 -9.74
C ILE A 53 -14.36 3.45 -9.81
N LEU A 54 -13.85 4.67 -9.89
CA LEU A 54 -14.66 5.89 -9.91
C LEU A 54 -15.41 6.05 -11.25
N LEU A 55 -14.77 5.75 -12.39
CA LEU A 55 -15.40 5.83 -13.71
C LEU A 55 -16.51 4.79 -13.87
N PHE A 56 -16.27 3.55 -13.42
CA PHE A 56 -17.26 2.48 -13.53
C PHE A 56 -18.27 2.47 -12.38
N GLY A 57 -17.97 3.10 -11.25
CA GLY A 57 -18.87 3.29 -10.12
C GLY A 57 -19.84 4.47 -10.31
N GLY A 58 -19.38 5.57 -10.94
CA GLY A 58 -20.21 6.76 -11.17
C GLY A 58 -20.83 6.88 -12.57
N GLY A 59 -20.16 6.37 -13.62
CA GLY A 59 -20.60 6.53 -15.02
C GLY A 59 -21.52 5.43 -15.52
N VAL A 60 -21.51 4.26 -14.89
CA VAL A 60 -22.48 3.20 -15.13
C VAL A 60 -23.44 3.24 -13.96
N SER A 61 -24.75 3.40 -14.19
CA SER A 61 -25.78 3.16 -13.19
C SER A 61 -25.87 1.67 -12.80
N LEU A 62 -24.73 0.97 -12.70
CA LEU A 62 -24.58 -0.24 -11.95
C LEU A 62 -24.78 0.17 -10.49
N LYS A 63 -26.04 0.18 -10.05
CA LYS A 63 -26.36 0.05 -8.63
C LYS A 63 -25.74 -1.26 -8.19
N VAL A 64 -24.49 -1.22 -7.74
CA VAL A 64 -23.78 -2.38 -7.22
C VAL A 64 -24.61 -2.84 -6.04
N SER A 65 -25.26 -4.00 -6.20
CA SER A 65 -26.17 -4.48 -5.18
C SER A 65 -25.45 -4.61 -3.83
N PRO A 66 -26.14 -4.42 -2.70
CA PRO A 66 -25.54 -4.67 -1.38
C PRO A 66 -24.87 -6.05 -1.30
N ALA A 67 -25.47 -7.07 -1.93
CA ALA A 67 -24.89 -8.41 -2.01
C ALA A 67 -23.55 -8.46 -2.75
N ALA A 68 -23.37 -7.68 -3.83
CA ALA A 68 -22.10 -7.59 -4.56
C ALA A 68 -21.02 -6.87 -3.74
N LEU A 69 -21.38 -5.82 -2.99
CA LEU A 69 -20.48 -5.16 -2.06
C LEU A 69 -20.05 -6.13 -0.94
N THR A 70 -20.98 -6.83 -0.31
CA THR A 70 -20.69 -7.86 0.69
C THR A 70 -19.80 -8.96 0.13
N ALA A 71 -20.08 -9.47 -1.07
CA ALA A 71 -19.26 -10.48 -1.72
C ALA A 71 -17.82 -9.99 -1.92
N LEU A 72 -17.63 -8.73 -2.30
CA LEU A 72 -16.31 -8.14 -2.48
C LEU A 72 -15.52 -8.09 -1.15
N ASP A 73 -16.15 -7.75 -0.03
CA ASP A 73 -15.48 -7.78 1.29
C ASP A 73 -15.09 -9.20 1.68
N LEU A 74 -15.97 -10.19 1.44
CA LEU A 74 -15.68 -11.59 1.72
C LEU A 74 -14.54 -12.14 0.85
N VAL A 75 -14.47 -11.71 -0.42
CA VAL A 75 -13.36 -12.06 -1.32
C VAL A 75 -12.05 -11.46 -0.81
N PHE A 76 -12.02 -10.16 -0.50
CA PHE A 76 -10.82 -9.52 0.04
C PHE A 76 -10.41 -10.11 1.38
N ALA A 77 -11.37 -10.41 2.26
CA ALA A 77 -11.15 -11.10 3.52
C ALA A 77 -10.50 -12.47 3.30
N GLY A 78 -11.07 -13.29 2.41
CA GLY A 78 -10.54 -14.62 2.09
C GLY A 78 -9.11 -14.58 1.57
N ILE A 79 -8.80 -13.63 0.68
CA ILE A 79 -7.44 -13.47 0.14
C ILE A 79 -6.47 -13.03 1.25
N LEU A 80 -6.81 -12.00 2.05
CA LEU A 80 -5.95 -11.51 3.13
C LEU A 80 -5.71 -12.56 4.22
N LEU A 81 -6.76 -13.29 4.61
CA LEU A 81 -6.66 -14.42 5.55
C LEU A 81 -5.76 -15.52 4.97
N ALA A 82 -5.92 -15.89 3.70
CA ALA A 82 -5.07 -16.89 3.05
C ALA A 82 -3.59 -16.47 3.04
N VAL A 83 -3.31 -15.19 2.73
CA VAL A 83 -1.95 -14.62 2.76
C VAL A 83 -1.39 -14.65 4.19
N GLY A 84 -2.15 -14.20 5.18
CA GLY A 84 -1.75 -14.20 6.59
C GLY A 84 -1.51 -15.61 7.14
N LEU A 85 -2.41 -16.55 6.90
CA LEU A 85 -2.30 -17.96 7.31
C LEU A 85 -1.14 -18.67 6.60
N ARG A 86 -0.89 -18.38 5.32
CA ARG A 86 0.30 -18.89 4.60
C ARG A 86 1.58 -18.36 5.21
N ALA A 87 1.64 -17.08 5.58
CA ALA A 87 2.80 -16.51 6.24
C ALA A 87 3.01 -17.09 7.65
N LEU A 88 1.93 -17.29 8.41
CA LEU A 88 1.95 -17.90 9.74
C LEU A 88 2.39 -19.36 9.70
N SER A 89 1.81 -20.17 8.81
CA SER A 89 2.19 -21.57 8.64
C SER A 89 3.66 -21.75 8.27
N ARG A 90 4.19 -20.89 7.37
CA ARG A 90 5.62 -20.86 7.06
C ARG A 90 6.48 -20.47 8.26
N ALA A 91 6.03 -19.54 9.10
CA ALA A 91 6.73 -19.17 10.34
C ALA A 91 6.78 -20.34 11.34
N LEU A 92 5.66 -21.01 11.56
CA LEU A 92 5.56 -22.17 12.47
C LEU A 92 6.42 -23.35 11.99
N ARG A 93 6.48 -23.57 10.67
CA ARG A 93 7.36 -24.58 10.05
C ARG A 93 8.84 -24.16 10.01
N LYS A 94 9.21 -23.02 10.60
CA LYS A 94 10.57 -22.45 10.58
C LYS A 94 11.17 -22.35 9.18
N VAL A 95 10.33 -22.18 8.15
CA VAL A 95 10.79 -22.00 6.78
C VAL A 95 11.56 -20.68 6.74
N PRO A 96 12.85 -20.68 6.33
CA PRO A 96 13.65 -19.46 6.27
C PRO A 96 12.90 -18.33 5.57
N ALA A 97 13.01 -17.12 6.10
CA ALA A 97 12.57 -15.95 5.36
C ALA A 97 13.46 -15.82 4.12
N LYS A 98 12.89 -15.32 3.02
CA LYS A 98 13.71 -14.94 1.87
C LYS A 98 14.70 -13.88 2.40
N PRO A 99 16.02 -14.00 2.13
CA PRO A 99 16.94 -12.96 2.51
C PRO A 99 16.45 -11.63 1.93
N PRO A 100 16.59 -10.51 2.68
CA PRO A 100 16.20 -9.20 2.16
C PRO A 100 16.89 -9.01 0.81
N SER A 101 16.16 -8.47 -0.18
CA SER A 101 16.78 -8.09 -1.44
C SER A 101 17.73 -6.93 -1.18
N THR A 102 18.97 -7.24 -0.81
CA THR A 102 20.10 -6.32 -0.76
C THR A 102 20.58 -6.09 -2.18
N ASP A 103 19.71 -5.54 -3.03
CA ASP A 103 20.15 -5.09 -4.34
C ASP A 103 20.75 -3.69 -4.14
N ASP A 104 22.02 -3.66 -3.71
CA ASP A 104 22.84 -2.44 -3.56
C ASP A 104 22.95 -1.66 -4.90
N SER A 105 22.47 -2.24 -6.01
CA SER A 105 22.41 -1.62 -7.34
C SER A 105 21.50 -0.39 -7.42
N HIS A 106 20.67 -0.13 -6.40
CA HIS A 106 19.77 1.02 -6.39
C HIS A 106 20.48 2.38 -6.25
N ALA A 107 21.72 2.41 -5.73
CA ALA A 107 22.47 3.64 -5.46
C ALA A 107 22.76 4.52 -6.70
N ASN A 108 22.68 3.95 -7.92
CA ASN A 108 22.92 4.67 -9.19
C ASN A 108 21.80 4.47 -10.24
N VAL A 109 20.58 4.13 -9.81
CA VAL A 109 19.45 3.96 -10.73
C VAL A 109 19.04 5.29 -11.36
N ALA A 110 19.00 5.36 -12.70
CA ALA A 110 18.48 6.51 -13.42
C ALA A 110 16.99 6.77 -13.06
N PRO A 111 16.52 8.04 -12.98
CA PRO A 111 15.14 8.35 -12.60
C PRO A 111 14.07 7.58 -13.39
N ARG A 112 14.25 7.37 -14.70
CA ARG A 112 13.33 6.56 -15.53
C ARG A 112 13.16 5.13 -15.02
N ARG A 113 14.26 4.52 -14.54
CA ARG A 113 14.24 3.15 -14.00
C ARG A 113 13.68 3.14 -12.59
N ALA A 114 13.89 4.20 -11.80
CA ALA A 114 13.21 4.34 -10.51
C ALA A 114 11.69 4.48 -10.66
N PHE A 115 11.21 5.22 -11.67
CA PHE A 115 9.80 5.25 -12.04
C PHE A 115 9.26 3.86 -12.38
N ALA A 116 9.93 3.12 -13.26
CA ALA A 116 9.53 1.76 -13.62
C ALA A 116 9.54 0.79 -12.42
N ILE A 117 10.54 0.92 -11.53
CA ILE A 117 10.57 0.17 -10.26
C ILE A 117 9.35 0.52 -9.41
N GLY A 118 8.97 1.80 -9.29
CA GLY A 118 7.79 2.23 -8.53
C GLY A 118 6.48 1.67 -9.08
N VAL A 119 6.31 1.66 -10.41
CA VAL A 119 5.16 1.01 -11.04
C VAL A 119 5.16 -0.48 -10.69
N GLY A 120 6.27 -1.17 -10.91
CA GLY A 120 6.37 -2.62 -10.68
C GLY A 120 6.19 -3.01 -9.21
N SER A 121 6.75 -2.25 -8.27
CA SER A 121 6.62 -2.52 -6.84
C SER A 121 5.18 -2.35 -6.38
N MET A 122 4.50 -1.27 -6.75
CA MET A 122 3.10 -1.08 -6.36
C MET A 122 2.18 -2.11 -7.02
N THR A 123 2.34 -2.40 -8.31
CA THR A 123 1.53 -3.41 -9.02
C THR A 123 1.64 -4.80 -8.39
N THR A 124 2.78 -5.14 -7.79
CA THR A 124 3.00 -6.44 -7.12
C THR A 124 2.82 -6.38 -5.61
N ASN A 125 2.51 -5.21 -5.04
CA ASN A 125 2.28 -5.03 -3.61
C ASN A 125 0.85 -5.41 -3.23
N PHE A 126 0.56 -6.71 -3.33
CA PHE A 126 -0.78 -7.25 -3.12
C PHE A 126 -1.38 -6.87 -1.77
N THR A 127 -0.59 -6.85 -0.69
CA THR A 127 -1.11 -6.46 0.63
C THR A 127 -1.59 -5.01 0.62
N SER A 128 -0.81 -4.08 0.06
CA SER A 128 -1.23 -2.68 -0.04
C SER A 128 -2.45 -2.52 -0.94
N LEU A 129 -2.48 -3.19 -2.10
CA LEU A 129 -3.60 -3.12 -3.04
C LEU A 129 -4.89 -3.72 -2.45
N LEU A 130 -4.80 -4.84 -1.73
CA LEU A 130 -5.94 -5.51 -1.08
C LEU A 130 -6.51 -4.71 0.10
N LEU A 131 -5.77 -3.74 0.64
CA LEU A 131 -6.25 -2.81 1.66
C LEU A 131 -6.74 -1.49 1.03
N TYR A 132 -6.11 -1.06 -0.05
CA TYR A 132 -6.50 0.10 -0.83
C TYR A 132 -7.86 -0.07 -1.53
N LEU A 133 -8.11 -1.24 -2.11
CA LEU A 133 -9.35 -1.55 -2.82
C LEU A 133 -10.62 -1.43 -1.94
N PRO A 134 -10.69 -2.04 -0.73
CA PRO A 134 -11.80 -1.83 0.19
C PRO A 134 -11.97 -0.35 0.60
N ALA A 135 -10.88 0.42 0.70
CA ALA A 135 -10.96 1.85 1.02
C ALA A 135 -11.60 2.65 -0.13
N LEU A 136 -11.24 2.36 -1.39
CA LEU A 136 -11.90 2.96 -2.55
C LEU A 136 -13.36 2.54 -2.68
N LYS A 137 -13.67 1.26 -2.40
CA LYS A 137 -15.05 0.76 -2.37
C LYS A 137 -15.90 1.52 -1.35
N LEU A 138 -15.36 1.77 -0.15
CA LEU A 138 -16.02 2.59 0.88
C LEU A 138 -16.35 4.00 0.40
N ILE A 139 -15.43 4.61 -0.35
CA ILE A 139 -15.60 5.94 -0.93
C ILE A 139 -16.68 5.92 -2.01
N ALA A 140 -16.63 4.96 -2.93
CA ALA A 140 -17.60 4.84 -4.02
C ALA A 140 -19.00 4.43 -3.55
N ALA A 141 -19.12 3.73 -2.42
CA ALA A 141 -20.39 3.39 -1.80
C ALA A 141 -20.96 4.51 -0.91
N ALA A 142 -20.20 5.59 -0.70
CA ALA A 142 -20.65 6.73 0.08
C ALA A 142 -21.56 7.63 -0.76
N ASP A 143 -22.61 8.16 -0.14
CA ASP A 143 -23.46 9.19 -0.75
C ASP A 143 -22.72 10.54 -0.73
N LEU A 144 -21.73 10.67 -1.61
CA LEU A 144 -20.84 11.83 -1.75
C LEU A 144 -21.06 12.52 -3.10
N THR A 145 -20.76 13.81 -3.14
CA THR A 145 -20.60 14.50 -4.43
C THR A 145 -19.36 13.95 -5.15
N THR A 146 -19.33 14.03 -6.48
CA THR A 146 -18.16 13.61 -7.27
C THR A 146 -16.88 14.32 -6.83
N ALA A 147 -16.98 15.58 -6.41
CA ALA A 147 -15.83 16.33 -5.90
C ALA A 147 -15.32 15.74 -4.57
N ASP A 148 -16.22 15.43 -3.63
CA ASP A 148 -15.85 14.84 -2.35
C ASP A 148 -15.29 13.42 -2.50
N GLU A 149 -15.84 12.64 -3.44
CA GLU A 149 -15.35 11.31 -3.78
C GLU A 149 -13.90 11.35 -4.31
N LEU A 150 -13.62 12.29 -5.22
CA LEU A 150 -12.27 12.52 -5.75
C LEU A 150 -11.30 12.97 -4.65
N ILE A 151 -11.73 13.88 -3.77
CA ILE A 151 -10.93 14.35 -2.64
C ILE A 151 -10.62 13.18 -1.69
N ALA A 152 -11.62 12.37 -1.33
CA ALA A 152 -11.43 11.23 -0.46
C ALA A 152 -10.48 10.19 -1.08
N ALA A 153 -10.62 9.89 -2.37
CA ALA A 153 -9.73 8.98 -3.08
C ALA A 153 -8.29 9.52 -3.11
N ALA A 154 -8.12 10.82 -3.38
CA ALA A 154 -6.82 11.49 -3.35
C ALA A 154 -6.17 11.40 -1.96
N LEU A 155 -6.93 11.63 -0.88
CA LEU A 155 -6.43 11.51 0.49
C LEU A 155 -5.97 10.08 0.80
N VAL A 156 -6.74 9.06 0.41
CA VAL A 156 -6.32 7.66 0.57
C VAL A 156 -5.00 7.42 -0.17
N ILE A 157 -4.85 7.87 -1.42
CA ILE A 157 -3.60 7.74 -2.18
C ILE A 157 -2.44 8.42 -1.45
N VAL A 158 -2.64 9.64 -0.93
CA VAL A 158 -1.62 10.36 -0.15
C VAL A 158 -1.20 9.56 1.09
N PHE A 159 -2.15 8.93 1.79
CA PHE A 159 -1.84 8.07 2.93
C PHE A 159 -1.07 6.81 2.52
N VAL A 160 -1.48 6.11 1.46
CA VAL A 160 -0.78 4.92 0.97
C VAL A 160 0.65 5.27 0.55
N LEU A 161 0.85 6.39 -0.15
CA LEU A 161 2.15 6.85 -0.60
C LEU A 161 3.03 7.45 0.52
N SER A 162 2.52 7.53 1.76
CA SER A 162 3.26 8.09 2.90
C SER A 162 4.56 7.35 3.19
N THR A 163 4.62 6.05 2.90
CA THR A 163 5.85 5.24 2.98
C THR A 163 6.95 5.68 2.03
N VAL A 164 6.63 6.51 1.04
CA VAL A 164 7.59 7.09 0.09
C VAL A 164 7.79 8.58 0.35
N TRP A 165 6.70 9.37 0.43
CA TRP A 165 6.83 10.82 0.56
C TRP A 165 7.28 11.27 1.96
N LEU A 166 6.96 10.53 3.05
CA LEU A 166 7.46 10.88 4.39
C LEU A 166 8.99 10.75 4.47
N PRO A 167 9.63 9.61 4.11
CA PRO A 167 11.09 9.52 4.06
C PRO A 167 11.73 10.58 3.15
N LEU A 168 11.13 10.86 1.99
CA LEU A 168 11.62 11.90 1.07
C LEU A 168 11.57 13.30 1.71
N SER A 169 10.48 13.64 2.41
CA SER A 169 10.36 14.92 3.11
C SER A 169 11.34 15.01 4.28
N LEU A 170 11.48 13.94 5.07
CA LEU A 170 12.41 13.88 6.20
C LEU A 170 13.87 14.05 5.77
N THR A 171 14.29 13.41 4.67
CA THR A 171 15.66 13.56 4.14
C THR A 171 15.94 14.95 3.58
N ARG A 172 14.92 15.73 3.20
CA ARG A 172 15.09 17.13 2.81
C ARG A 172 15.21 18.07 4.00
N ILE A 173 14.48 17.81 5.08
CA ILE A 173 14.41 18.68 6.26
C ILE A 173 15.58 18.40 7.22
N ALA A 174 15.92 17.13 7.43
CA ALA A 174 16.92 16.68 8.40
C ALA A 174 17.82 15.57 7.83
N PRO A 175 18.67 15.85 6.82
CA PRO A 175 19.38 14.83 6.04
C PRO A 175 20.27 13.91 6.88
N THR A 176 21.04 14.46 7.83
CA THR A 176 21.99 13.68 8.66
C THR A 176 21.27 12.71 9.60
N THR A 177 20.18 13.16 10.23
CA THR A 177 19.36 12.33 11.13
C THR A 177 18.54 11.30 10.35
N ALA A 178 18.01 11.70 9.19
CA ALA A 178 17.14 10.86 8.37
C ALA A 178 17.87 9.63 7.83
N ASP A 179 19.11 9.77 7.35
CA ASP A 179 19.83 8.65 6.73
C ASP A 179 20.05 7.49 7.73
N ALA A 180 20.45 7.80 8.96
CA ALA A 180 20.64 6.79 10.02
C ALA A 180 19.31 6.22 10.54
N ALA A 181 18.30 7.07 10.78
CA ALA A 181 17.01 6.65 11.30
C ALA A 181 16.25 5.78 10.30
N LEU A 182 16.14 6.22 9.04
CA LEU A 182 15.43 5.51 7.98
C LEU A 182 16.05 4.15 7.68
N SER A 183 17.39 4.06 7.67
CA SER A 183 18.09 2.78 7.49
C SER A 183 17.76 1.78 8.60
N ARG A 184 17.69 2.24 9.86
CA ARG A 184 17.31 1.38 11.01
C ARG A 184 15.85 0.94 10.93
N ILE A 185 14.95 1.85 10.57
CA ILE A 185 13.51 1.54 10.42
C ILE A 185 13.32 0.54 9.29
N ALA A 186 13.92 0.78 8.12
CA ALA A 186 13.83 -0.13 6.97
C ALA A 186 14.38 -1.52 7.30
N ALA A 187 15.55 -1.61 7.94
CA ALA A 187 16.11 -2.88 8.38
C ALA A 187 15.20 -3.62 9.38
N THR A 188 14.56 -2.87 10.29
CA THR A 188 13.62 -3.45 11.27
C THR A 188 12.36 -3.96 10.57
N PHE A 189 11.81 -3.22 9.62
CA PHE A 189 10.65 -3.62 8.83
C PHE A 189 10.94 -4.85 7.97
N GLN A 190 12.10 -4.89 7.31
CA GLN A 190 12.55 -6.05 6.53
C GLN A 190 12.71 -7.29 7.41
N ARG A 191 13.38 -7.17 8.57
CA ARG A 191 13.55 -8.29 9.52
C ARG A 191 12.21 -8.83 10.02
N ASN A 192 11.20 -7.97 10.11
CA ASN A 192 9.86 -8.32 10.56
C ASN A 192 8.86 -8.46 9.41
N GLU A 193 9.29 -8.54 8.14
CA GLU A 193 8.40 -8.54 6.97
C GLU A 193 7.30 -9.60 7.12
N ARG A 194 7.69 -10.83 7.46
CA ARG A 194 6.74 -11.92 7.67
C ARG A 194 5.74 -11.63 8.78
N ARG A 195 6.17 -11.01 9.89
CA ARG A 195 5.26 -10.63 10.99
C ARG A 195 4.29 -9.54 10.55
N VAL A 196 4.77 -8.55 9.80
CA VAL A 196 3.92 -7.51 9.20
C VAL A 196 2.87 -8.13 8.29
N THR A 197 3.25 -9.07 7.40
CA THR A 197 2.30 -9.79 6.54
C THR A 197 1.26 -10.57 7.34
N ILE A 198 1.67 -11.24 8.42
CA ILE A 198 0.74 -11.98 9.30
C ILE A 198 -0.25 -11.02 9.96
N VAL A 199 0.24 -9.95 10.58
CA VAL A 199 -0.60 -8.98 11.32
C VAL A 199 -1.56 -8.29 10.37
N LEU A 200 -1.09 -7.77 9.24
CA LEU A 200 -1.95 -7.11 8.26
C LEU A 200 -2.93 -8.08 7.62
N GLY A 201 -2.47 -9.26 7.18
CA GLY A 201 -3.32 -10.25 6.52
C GLY A 201 -4.41 -10.81 7.44
N LEU A 202 -4.05 -11.21 8.66
CA LEU A 202 -5.03 -11.75 9.61
C LEU A 202 -5.91 -10.64 10.21
N GLY A 203 -5.32 -9.50 10.59
CA GLY A 203 -6.05 -8.40 11.21
C GLY A 203 -7.08 -7.78 10.27
N PHE A 204 -6.65 -7.34 9.09
CA PHE A 204 -7.58 -6.77 8.11
C PHE A 204 -8.45 -7.82 7.43
N GLY A 205 -7.96 -9.05 7.26
CA GLY A 205 -8.77 -10.16 6.77
C GLY A 205 -9.95 -10.46 7.70
N LEU A 206 -9.71 -10.50 9.02
CA LEU A 206 -10.79 -10.68 10.01
C LEU A 206 -11.72 -9.46 10.06
N TYR A 207 -11.17 -8.25 10.00
CA TYR A 207 -11.97 -7.02 9.93
C TYR A 207 -12.95 -7.04 8.75
N LEU A 208 -12.47 -7.35 7.54
CA LEU A 208 -13.33 -7.44 6.35
C LEU A 208 -14.30 -8.62 6.41
N LEU A 209 -13.91 -9.74 7.03
CA LEU A 209 -14.80 -10.88 7.23
C LEU A 209 -15.99 -10.50 8.13
N VAL A 210 -15.72 -9.93 9.30
CA VAL A 210 -16.77 -9.49 10.24
C VAL A 210 -17.68 -8.47 9.58
N ARG A 211 -17.08 -7.51 8.86
CA ARG A 211 -17.82 -6.50 8.12
C ARG A 211 -18.76 -7.12 7.07
N GLY A 212 -18.23 -8.00 6.22
CA GLY A 212 -19.02 -8.67 5.18
C GLY A 212 -20.16 -9.53 5.77
N LEU A 213 -19.90 -10.26 6.86
CA LEU A 213 -20.94 -11.05 7.54
C LEU A 213 -22.04 -10.19 8.16
N ASN A 214 -21.72 -8.99 8.61
CA ASN A 214 -22.68 -8.04 9.18
C ASN A 214 -23.42 -7.20 8.11
N GLY A 215 -23.07 -7.34 6.83
CA GLY A 215 -23.67 -6.55 5.74
C GLY A 215 -23.32 -5.05 5.80
N LEU A 216 -22.23 -4.68 6.47
CA LEU A 216 -21.74 -3.30 6.63
C LEU A 216 -20.71 -2.91 5.57
#